data_AF-A0A3N5HXI5-F1
#
_entry.id   AF-A0A3N5HXI5-F1
#
_cell.length_a   1.000
_cell.length_b   1.000
_cell.length_c   1.000
_cell.angle_alpha   90.00
_cell.angle_beta   90.00
_cell.angle_gamma   90.00
#
_symmetry.space_group_name_H-M   'P 1'
#
loop_
_entity.id
_entity.type
_entity.pdbx_description
1 polymer ?
#
loop_
_entity_poly.entity_id
_entity_poly.type
_entity_poly.pdbx_seq_one_letter_code
_entity_poly.pdbx_strand_id
1 'polypeptide(L)'
;MHREDEHLCGNGRVTAARAGHIPVIGVGGPVGSGKTALVEALCLRLREYVSLAVVTNDIFTKEDAEFLTRRGALPQDRILGVETGGCPHTAIREDASHNQEALDDLLKRHPDVELMFVESGGDNLAATFSPELADKVIYVIDVAAGDKIPRKGGPGITRSDLLVINKIDLAPHVGAD
;
A
#
# COMPACT_ATOMS: atom_id res chain seq x y z
N MET A 1 9.22 29.16 -3.37
CA MET A 1 10.30 28.38 -4.02
C MET A 1 10.49 27.11 -3.19
N HIS A 2 9.62 26.11 -3.38
CA HIS A 2 9.80 24.80 -2.75
C HIS A 2 10.76 24.01 -3.62
N ARG A 3 11.89 23.60 -3.03
CA ARG A 3 12.86 22.73 -3.71
C ARG A 3 12.24 21.36 -3.89
N GLU A 4 12.31 20.82 -5.10
CA GLU A 4 11.79 19.50 -5.48
C GLU A 4 12.61 18.35 -4.86
N ASP A 5 13.74 18.63 -4.19
CA ASP A 5 14.74 17.64 -3.79
C ASP A 5 14.81 17.32 -2.27
N GLU A 6 13.94 17.86 -1.41
CA GLU A 6 14.14 17.79 0.05
C GLU A 6 13.55 16.56 0.77
N HIS A 7 13.06 15.53 0.07
CA HIS A 7 12.42 14.36 0.72
C HIS A 7 12.83 13.00 0.10
N LEU A 8 14.05 12.87 -0.39
CA LEU A 8 14.63 11.53 -0.63
C LEU A 8 15.09 10.96 0.71
N CYS A 9 14.16 10.35 1.45
CA CYS A 9 14.49 9.47 2.57
C CYS A 9 14.78 8.08 2.00
N GLY A 10 15.97 7.55 2.31
CA GLY A 10 16.41 6.25 1.83
C GLY A 10 17.92 6.17 1.67
N ASN A 11 18.41 4.96 1.41
CA ASN A 11 19.82 4.69 1.15
C ASN A 11 20.12 4.61 -0.36
N GLY A 12 19.16 4.96 -1.23
CA GLY A 12 19.26 4.85 -2.68
C GLY A 12 19.04 3.44 -3.21
N ARG A 13 18.72 2.45 -2.36
CA ARG A 13 18.46 1.08 -2.80
C ARG A 13 17.10 1.00 -3.49
N VAL A 14 17.10 0.54 -4.72
CA VAL A 14 15.90 0.16 -5.47
C VAL A 14 15.73 -1.36 -5.39
N THR A 15 14.50 -1.85 -5.29
CA THR A 15 14.22 -3.30 -5.26
C THR A 15 14.56 -3.97 -6.59
N ALA A 16 14.80 -5.28 -6.56
CA ALA A 16 15.04 -6.09 -7.76
C ALA A 16 13.85 -6.02 -8.73
N ALA A 17 12.61 -5.98 -8.20
CA ALA A 17 11.40 -5.79 -9.00
C ALA A 17 11.49 -4.50 -9.83
N ARG A 18 11.79 -3.38 -9.17
CA ARG A 18 11.85 -2.07 -9.84
C ARG A 18 13.04 -1.94 -10.79
N ALA A 19 14.20 -2.51 -10.44
CA ALA A 19 15.33 -2.62 -11.36
C ALA A 19 14.98 -3.46 -12.62
N GLY A 20 14.12 -4.46 -12.45
CA GLY A 20 13.56 -5.28 -13.52
C GLY A 20 12.35 -4.67 -14.25
N HIS A 21 11.96 -3.42 -13.93
CA HIS A 21 10.77 -2.74 -14.47
C HIS A 21 9.44 -3.45 -14.16
N ILE A 22 9.39 -4.26 -13.09
CA ILE A 22 8.16 -4.80 -12.54
C ILE A 22 7.50 -3.71 -11.69
N PRO A 23 6.27 -3.26 -12.01
CA PRO A 23 5.61 -2.21 -11.26
C PRO A 23 5.33 -2.61 -9.82
N VAL A 24 5.63 -1.69 -8.89
CA VAL A 24 5.26 -1.81 -7.47
C VAL A 24 4.25 -0.72 -7.11
N ILE A 25 3.04 -1.13 -6.70
CA ILE A 25 1.95 -0.22 -6.36
C ILE A 25 1.79 -0.16 -4.84
N GLY A 26 1.99 1.04 -4.29
CA GLY A 26 1.71 1.32 -2.88
C GLY A 26 0.21 1.52 -2.66
N VAL A 27 -0.34 0.89 -1.63
CA VAL A 27 -1.73 1.09 -1.19
C VAL A 27 -1.72 1.66 0.22
N GLY A 28 -2.01 2.95 0.33
CA GLY A 28 -1.99 3.70 1.59
C GLY A 28 -3.37 4.19 2.03
N GLY A 29 -3.47 4.67 3.28
CA GLY A 29 -4.71 5.21 3.82
C GLY A 29 -4.94 4.92 5.31
N PRO A 30 -5.97 5.55 5.91
CA PRO A 30 -6.32 5.36 7.32
C PRO A 30 -6.59 3.92 7.73
N VAL A 31 -6.46 3.65 9.03
CA VAL A 31 -6.92 2.40 9.63
C VAL A 31 -8.41 2.24 9.32
N GLY A 32 -8.79 1.07 8.80
CA GLY A 32 -10.18 0.76 8.49
C GLY A 32 -10.74 1.38 7.21
N SER A 33 -9.97 2.13 6.40
CA SER A 33 -10.48 2.72 5.15
C SER A 33 -10.78 1.70 4.05
N GLY A 34 -10.30 0.45 4.21
CA GLY A 34 -10.56 -0.67 3.30
C GLY A 34 -9.42 -0.97 2.33
N LYS A 35 -8.17 -0.62 2.68
CA LYS A 35 -6.96 -0.94 1.92
C LYS A 35 -6.83 -2.43 1.60
N THR A 36 -6.85 -3.29 2.61
CA THR A 36 -6.76 -4.75 2.45
C THR A 36 -7.88 -5.31 1.59
N ALA A 37 -9.11 -4.80 1.75
CA ALA A 37 -10.25 -5.19 0.90
C ALA A 37 -10.08 -4.75 -0.56
N LEU A 38 -9.47 -3.59 -0.81
CA LEU A 38 -9.11 -3.16 -2.16
C LEU A 38 -8.03 -4.07 -2.76
N VAL A 39 -6.98 -4.40 -1.99
CA VAL A 39 -5.92 -5.32 -2.43
C VAL A 39 -6.49 -6.70 -2.74
N GLU A 40 -7.39 -7.23 -1.90
CA GLU A 40 -8.13 -8.48 -2.15
C GLU A 40 -8.87 -8.43 -3.50
N ALA A 41 -9.68 -7.39 -3.69
CA ALA A 41 -10.49 -7.23 -4.90
C ALA A 41 -9.63 -7.12 -6.17
N LEU A 42 -8.50 -6.40 -6.10
CA LEU A 42 -7.54 -6.30 -7.20
C LEU A 42 -6.89 -7.65 -7.49
N CYS A 43 -6.43 -8.37 -6.47
CA CYS A 43 -5.83 -9.69 -6.64
C CYS A 43 -6.81 -10.67 -7.31
N LEU A 44 -8.03 -10.78 -6.80
CA LEU A 44 -9.05 -11.69 -7.34
C LEU A 44 -9.39 -11.36 -8.81
N ARG A 45 -9.34 -10.09 -9.18
CA ARG A 45 -9.70 -9.63 -10.53
C ARG A 45 -8.55 -9.76 -11.54
N LEU A 46 -7.31 -9.66 -11.08
CA LEU A 46 -6.12 -9.58 -11.95
C LEU A 46 -5.32 -10.89 -12.02
N ARG A 47 -5.36 -11.76 -10.99
CA ARG A 47 -4.50 -12.94 -10.90
C ARG A 47 -4.62 -13.97 -12.03
N GLU A 48 -5.72 -13.93 -12.78
CA GLU A 48 -5.93 -14.81 -13.95
C GLU A 48 -5.23 -14.27 -15.21
N TYR A 49 -4.76 -13.02 -15.18
CA TYR A 49 -4.19 -12.30 -16.34
C TYR A 49 -2.76 -11.81 -16.10
N VAL A 50 -2.38 -11.61 -14.84
CA VAL A 50 -1.08 -11.04 -14.44
C VAL A 50 -0.57 -11.84 -13.25
N SER A 51 0.70 -12.21 -13.25
CA SER A 51 1.32 -12.87 -12.09
C SER A 51 1.58 -11.86 -10.96
N LEU A 52 0.96 -12.09 -9.80
CA LEU A 52 0.95 -11.13 -8.68
C LEU A 52 1.74 -11.60 -7.47
N ALA A 53 2.20 -10.64 -6.67
CA ALA A 53 2.67 -10.82 -5.30
C ALA A 53 2.27 -9.63 -4.41
N VAL A 54 2.10 -9.86 -3.10
CA VAL A 54 1.64 -8.83 -2.15
C VAL A 54 2.53 -8.80 -0.91
N VAL A 55 2.93 -7.61 -0.50
CA VAL A 55 3.46 -7.33 0.83
C VAL A 55 2.43 -6.52 1.61
N THR A 56 2.07 -6.95 2.81
CA THR A 56 1.22 -6.18 3.73
C THR A 56 2.02 -5.71 4.93
N ASN A 57 1.74 -4.51 5.43
CA ASN A 57 2.36 -3.99 6.64
C ASN A 57 1.32 -3.89 7.75
N ASP A 58 1.65 -4.44 8.91
CA ASP A 58 0.90 -4.18 10.14
C ASP A 58 1.87 -4.00 11.31
N ILE A 59 1.45 -3.29 12.36
CA ILE A 59 2.36 -2.85 13.42
C ILE A 59 2.76 -4.03 14.32
N PHE A 60 1.80 -4.88 14.67
CA PHE A 60 1.98 -5.91 15.70
C PHE A 60 1.47 -7.30 15.29
N THR A 61 0.90 -7.44 14.10
CA THR A 61 0.26 -8.69 13.68
C THR A 61 0.55 -9.01 12.22
N LYS A 62 0.05 -10.17 11.76
CA LYS A 62 0.03 -10.56 10.34
C LYS A 62 -1.39 -10.70 9.82
N GLU A 63 -2.35 -10.07 10.50
CA GLU A 63 -3.79 -10.24 10.24
C GLU A 63 -4.14 -9.91 8.78
N ASP A 64 -3.56 -8.87 8.19
CA ASP A 64 -3.84 -8.50 6.80
C ASP A 64 -3.33 -9.55 5.79
N ALA A 65 -2.14 -10.10 6.01
CA ALA A 65 -1.60 -11.19 5.17
C ALA A 65 -2.44 -12.47 5.31
N GLU A 66 -2.84 -12.80 6.53
CA GLU A 66 -3.71 -13.95 6.81
C GLU A 66 -5.11 -13.74 6.25
N PHE A 67 -5.65 -12.52 6.32
CA PHE A 67 -6.91 -12.14 5.72
C PHE A 67 -6.88 -12.41 4.22
N LEU A 68 -5.89 -11.87 3.49
CA LEU A 68 -5.75 -12.11 2.06
C LEU A 68 -5.61 -13.61 1.72
N THR A 69 -4.85 -14.36 2.52
CA THR A 69 -4.68 -15.80 2.35
C THR A 69 -6.00 -16.55 2.55
N ARG A 70 -6.72 -16.29 3.64
CA ARG A 70 -8.01 -16.94 3.97
C ARG A 70 -9.10 -16.62 2.95
N ARG A 71 -9.08 -15.41 2.39
CA ARG A 71 -9.96 -14.98 1.31
C ARG A 71 -9.59 -15.58 -0.04
N GLY A 72 -8.43 -16.27 -0.10
CA GLY A 72 -7.90 -16.85 -1.31
C GLY A 72 -7.62 -15.79 -2.35
N ALA A 73 -7.09 -14.62 -1.96
CA ALA A 73 -6.71 -13.55 -2.89
C ALA A 73 -5.60 -14.05 -3.82
N LEU A 74 -4.55 -14.65 -3.24
CA LEU A 74 -3.43 -15.31 -3.91
C LEU A 74 -3.02 -16.57 -3.13
N PRO A 75 -2.22 -17.47 -3.72
CA PRO A 75 -1.48 -18.50 -2.97
C PRO A 75 -0.69 -17.87 -1.80
N GLN A 76 -0.67 -18.55 -0.66
CA GLN A 76 -0.05 -18.02 0.57
C GLN A 76 1.42 -17.65 0.36
N ASP A 77 2.16 -18.41 -0.44
CA ASP A 77 3.57 -18.18 -0.71
C ASP A 77 3.85 -16.93 -1.57
N ARG A 78 2.80 -16.27 -2.08
CA ARG A 78 2.85 -14.99 -2.81
C ARG A 78 2.44 -13.80 -1.96
N ILE A 79 2.13 -14.01 -0.68
CA ILE A 79 1.74 -12.96 0.27
C ILE A 79 2.76 -12.96 1.42
N LEU A 80 3.34 -11.81 1.74
CA LEU A 80 4.20 -11.62 2.90
C LEU A 80 3.66 -10.51 3.81
N GLY A 81 3.51 -10.82 5.09
CA GLY A 81 3.24 -9.82 6.13
C GLY A 81 4.54 -9.33 6.77
N VAL A 82 4.77 -8.02 6.74
CA VAL A 82 5.85 -7.31 7.42
C VAL A 82 5.30 -6.68 8.70
N GLU A 83 5.85 -7.10 9.84
CA GLU A 83 5.60 -6.46 11.12
C GLU A 83 6.51 -5.24 11.23
N THR A 84 5.93 -4.04 11.26
CA THR A 84 6.72 -2.80 11.27
C THR A 84 7.30 -2.48 12.66
N GLY A 85 6.68 -3.01 13.72
CA GLY A 85 7.08 -2.79 15.13
C GLY A 85 6.93 -1.36 15.63
N GLY A 86 6.46 -0.42 14.79
CA GLY A 86 6.48 1.00 15.07
C GLY A 86 5.64 1.82 14.09
N CYS A 87 5.93 3.12 14.02
CA CYS A 87 5.09 4.05 13.29
C CYS A 87 4.96 3.68 11.79
N PRO A 88 3.75 3.52 11.25
CA PRO A 88 3.54 2.96 9.91
C PRO A 88 4.18 3.78 8.79
N HIS A 89 4.29 5.11 8.93
CA HIS A 89 4.98 5.95 7.95
C HIS A 89 6.48 5.61 7.81
N THR A 90 7.14 5.23 8.91
CA THR A 90 8.57 4.87 8.88
C THR A 90 8.81 3.68 7.96
N ALA A 91 7.99 2.64 8.07
CA ALA A 91 8.14 1.41 7.30
C ALA A 91 7.96 1.59 5.78
N ILE A 92 7.32 2.66 5.34
CA ILE A 92 7.07 2.91 3.91
C ILE A 92 7.81 4.13 3.36
N ARG A 93 8.37 4.99 4.22
CA ARG A 93 8.98 6.27 3.82
C ARG A 93 10.41 6.45 4.32
N GLU A 94 10.60 6.45 5.64
CA GLU A 94 11.91 6.76 6.22
C GLU A 94 12.86 5.55 6.19
N ASP A 95 12.34 4.35 6.44
CA ASP A 95 13.06 3.09 6.41
C ASP A 95 12.19 2.00 5.78
N ALA A 96 12.27 1.92 4.45
CA ALA A 96 11.54 0.94 3.65
C ALA A 96 12.26 -0.41 3.53
N SER A 97 13.39 -0.61 4.22
CA SER A 97 14.29 -1.76 4.00
C SER A 97 13.59 -3.11 4.17
N HIS A 98 12.79 -3.28 5.22
CA HIS A 98 12.03 -4.53 5.44
C HIS A 98 11.04 -4.83 4.31
N ASN A 99 10.38 -3.80 3.78
CA ASN A 99 9.49 -3.96 2.63
C ASN A 99 10.26 -4.28 1.35
N GLN A 100 11.40 -3.63 1.14
CA GLN A 100 12.27 -3.91 0.00
C GLN A 100 12.79 -5.36 0.02
N GLU A 101 13.21 -5.84 1.18
CA GLU A 101 13.63 -7.24 1.36
C GLU A 101 12.48 -8.21 1.13
N ALA A 102 11.28 -7.92 1.65
CA ALA A 102 10.10 -8.75 1.40
C ALA A 102 9.74 -8.83 -0.10
N LEU A 103 9.83 -7.71 -0.82
CA LEU A 103 9.61 -7.67 -2.27
C LEU A 103 10.66 -8.50 -3.02
N ASP A 104 11.95 -8.34 -2.68
CA ASP A 104 13.05 -9.08 -3.29
C ASP A 104 12.92 -10.60 -3.03
N ASP A 105 12.51 -10.99 -1.82
CA ASP A 105 12.28 -12.40 -1.45
C ASP A 105 11.06 -13.01 -2.15
N LEU A 106 10.00 -12.23 -2.39
CA LEU A 106 8.86 -12.68 -3.19
C LEU A 106 9.27 -12.90 -4.65
N LEU A 107 9.99 -11.95 -5.25
CA LEU A 107 10.44 -12.07 -6.64
C LEU A 107 11.43 -13.23 -6.83
N LYS A 108 12.33 -13.44 -5.86
CA LYS A 108 13.25 -14.58 -5.89
C LYS A 108 12.52 -15.92 -5.86
N ARG A 109 11.42 -16.01 -5.09
CA ARG A 109 10.58 -17.23 -5.01
C ARG A 109 9.68 -17.39 -6.23
N HIS A 110 9.21 -16.30 -6.81
CA HIS A 110 8.30 -16.26 -7.96
C HIS A 110 8.87 -15.36 -9.06
N PRO A 111 9.83 -15.85 -9.87
CA PRO A 111 10.48 -15.05 -10.91
C PRO A 111 9.54 -14.62 -12.04
N ASP A 112 8.34 -15.21 -12.11
CA ASP A 112 7.30 -14.91 -13.08
C ASP A 112 6.42 -13.72 -12.69
N VAL A 113 6.60 -13.12 -11.51
CA VAL A 113 5.79 -11.98 -11.04
C VAL A 113 5.92 -10.78 -11.99
N GLU A 114 4.77 -10.21 -12.36
CA GLU A 114 4.63 -9.09 -13.29
C GLU A 114 4.09 -7.82 -12.63
N LEU A 115 3.49 -7.92 -11.43
CA LEU A 115 2.97 -6.79 -10.67
C LEU A 115 3.00 -7.09 -9.17
N MET A 116 3.42 -6.12 -8.36
CA MET A 116 3.46 -6.24 -6.91
C MET A 116 2.65 -5.14 -6.21
N PHE A 117 1.99 -5.50 -5.12
CA PHE A 117 1.35 -4.55 -4.21
C PHE A 117 2.10 -4.46 -2.89
N VAL A 118 2.21 -3.25 -2.34
CA VAL A 118 2.66 -3.00 -0.96
C VAL A 118 1.56 -2.24 -0.24
N GLU A 119 0.85 -2.92 0.66
CA GLU A 119 -0.11 -2.28 1.55
C GLU A 119 0.62 -1.67 2.75
N SER A 120 0.38 -0.39 3.05
CA SER A 120 0.89 0.23 4.28
C SER A 120 0.06 -0.17 5.50
N GLY A 121 0.67 -0.07 6.69
CA GLY A 121 -0.12 0.01 7.92
C GLY A 121 -1.08 1.21 7.86
N GLY A 122 -2.18 1.14 8.61
CA GLY A 122 -3.14 2.24 8.64
C GLY A 122 -2.55 3.51 9.27
N ASP A 123 -2.62 4.64 8.56
CA ASP A 123 -2.07 5.92 9.01
C ASP A 123 -2.90 7.11 8.48
N ASN A 124 -2.71 8.29 9.05
CA ASN A 124 -3.40 9.50 8.67
C ASN A 124 -2.95 10.06 7.30
N LEU A 125 -3.47 11.24 6.96
CA LEU A 125 -3.31 11.94 5.67
C LEU A 125 -1.85 12.27 5.29
N ALA A 126 -0.91 12.11 6.22
CA ALA A 126 0.50 12.34 6.00
C ALA A 126 1.25 11.17 5.36
N ALA A 127 0.64 9.98 5.28
CA ALA A 127 1.30 8.80 4.75
C ALA A 127 1.60 8.92 3.25
N THR A 128 2.86 8.72 2.90
CA THR A 128 3.39 8.70 1.53
C THR A 128 4.42 7.60 1.43
N PHE A 129 4.46 6.92 0.29
CA PHE A 129 5.50 5.94 0.01
C PHE A 129 6.79 6.63 -0.41
N SER A 130 7.93 6.06 -0.02
CA SER A 130 9.22 6.42 -0.59
C SER A 130 9.22 6.10 -2.09
N PRO A 131 9.75 6.99 -2.95
CA PRO A 131 10.00 6.68 -4.35
C PRO A 131 10.96 5.50 -4.56
N GLU A 132 11.67 5.04 -3.53
CA GLU A 132 12.50 3.83 -3.56
C GLU A 132 11.66 2.56 -3.44
N LEU A 133 10.47 2.63 -2.83
CA LEU A 133 9.61 1.48 -2.52
C LEU A 133 8.50 1.26 -3.55
N ALA A 134 7.79 2.31 -3.97
CA ALA A 134 6.64 2.20 -4.87
C ALA A 134 6.73 3.15 -6.07
N ASP A 135 6.28 2.70 -7.24
CA ASP A 135 6.25 3.49 -8.48
C ASP A 135 5.00 4.36 -8.58
N LYS A 136 3.88 3.85 -8.07
CA LYS A 136 2.58 4.51 -8.04
C LYS A 136 1.86 4.25 -6.73
N VAL A 137 1.07 5.22 -6.30
CA VAL A 137 0.37 5.16 -5.01
C VAL A 137 -1.12 5.32 -5.20
N ILE A 138 -1.86 4.32 -4.70
CA ILE A 138 -3.30 4.40 -4.46
C ILE A 138 -3.50 4.80 -2.99
N TYR A 139 -4.28 5.84 -2.74
CA TYR A 139 -4.61 6.27 -1.39
C TYR A 139 -6.11 6.08 -1.15
N VAL A 140 -6.46 5.35 -0.09
CA VAL A 140 -7.84 4.95 0.23
C VAL A 140 -8.33 5.73 1.43
N ILE A 141 -9.38 6.51 1.24
CA ILE A 141 -10.17 7.13 2.31
C ILE A 141 -11.57 6.53 2.31
N ASP A 142 -12.34 6.72 3.37
CA ASP A 142 -13.73 6.26 3.43
C ASP A 142 -14.66 7.32 3.99
N VAL A 143 -15.92 7.29 3.54
CA VAL A 143 -16.90 8.30 3.93
C VAL A 143 -17.23 8.29 5.42
N ALA A 144 -17.09 7.13 6.09
CA ALA A 144 -17.35 7.02 7.53
C ALA A 144 -16.28 7.71 8.40
N ALA A 145 -15.10 8.02 7.84
CA ALA A 145 -14.09 8.86 8.48
C ALA A 145 -14.45 10.37 8.45
N GLY A 146 -15.50 10.75 7.72
CA GLY A 146 -16.02 12.11 7.61
C GLY A 146 -15.66 12.81 6.30
N ASP A 147 -16.61 13.59 5.80
CA ASP A 147 -16.58 14.40 4.55
C ASP A 147 -15.46 15.46 4.48
N LYS A 148 -14.89 15.83 5.63
CA LYS A 148 -13.81 16.83 5.71
C LYS A 148 -12.44 16.30 5.33
N ILE A 149 -12.24 14.98 5.26
CA ILE A 149 -10.94 14.37 4.98
C ILE A 149 -10.29 14.91 3.69
N PRO A 150 -10.99 14.95 2.53
CA PRO A 150 -10.47 15.61 1.32
C PRO A 150 -9.99 17.05 1.53
N ARG A 151 -10.73 17.83 2.34
CA ARG A 151 -10.47 19.26 2.56
C ARG A 151 -9.33 19.54 3.53
N LYS A 152 -9.03 18.61 4.45
CA LYS A 152 -7.90 18.75 5.39
C LYS A 152 -6.56 18.81 4.65
N GLY A 153 -6.51 18.30 3.43
CA GLY A 153 -5.27 18.16 2.68
C GLY A 153 -4.33 17.17 3.37
N GLY A 154 -3.24 16.87 2.69
CA GLY A 154 -2.26 15.92 3.18
C GLY A 154 -1.54 15.29 2.00
N PRO A 155 -0.24 14.99 2.14
CA PRO A 155 0.53 14.33 1.10
C PRO A 155 -0.11 13.06 0.53
N GLY A 156 -0.82 12.27 1.34
CA GLY A 156 -1.55 11.10 0.86
C GLY A 156 -2.68 11.43 -0.12
N ILE A 157 -3.34 12.58 0.05
CA ILE A 157 -4.42 13.05 -0.85
C ILE A 157 -3.84 13.83 -2.04
N THR A 158 -2.85 14.69 -1.80
CA THR A 158 -2.34 15.61 -2.82
C THR A 158 -1.27 15.03 -3.71
N ARG A 159 -0.64 13.92 -3.31
CA ARG A 159 0.46 13.28 -4.05
C ARG A 159 0.18 11.84 -4.48
N SER A 160 -0.97 11.26 -4.14
CA SER A 160 -1.36 9.95 -4.68
C SER A 160 -1.62 10.04 -6.18
N ASP A 161 -1.25 9.01 -6.93
CA ASP A 161 -1.61 8.88 -8.34
C ASP A 161 -3.09 8.54 -8.52
N LEU A 162 -3.69 7.87 -7.52
CA LEU A 162 -5.12 7.56 -7.49
C LEU A 162 -5.67 7.70 -6.07
N LEU A 163 -6.71 8.53 -5.90
CA LEU A 163 -7.48 8.63 -4.66
C LEU A 163 -8.76 7.79 -4.79
N VAL A 164 -8.97 6.88 -3.84
CA VAL A 164 -10.18 6.05 -3.73
C VAL A 164 -11.01 6.53 -2.55
N ILE A 165 -12.26 6.89 -2.82
CA ILE A 165 -13.27 7.17 -1.79
C ILE A 165 -14.12 5.92 -1.62
N ASN A 166 -13.92 5.21 -0.52
CA ASN A 166 -14.52 3.93 -0.23
C ASN A 166 -15.77 4.05 0.66
N LYS A 167 -16.55 2.95 0.73
CA LYS A 167 -17.76 2.82 1.55
C LYS A 167 -18.84 3.86 1.26
N ILE A 168 -18.94 4.32 0.01
CA ILE A 168 -19.87 5.38 -0.41
C ILE A 168 -21.34 5.04 -0.13
N ASP A 169 -21.67 3.77 0.02
CA ASP A 169 -22.97 3.28 0.47
C ASP A 169 -23.35 3.80 1.87
N LEU A 170 -22.36 4.15 2.70
CA LEU A 170 -22.57 4.73 4.03
C LEU A 170 -22.81 6.24 4.02
N ALA A 171 -22.60 6.93 2.90
CA ALA A 171 -22.67 8.40 2.83
C ALA A 171 -24.00 8.98 3.38
N PRO A 172 -25.19 8.42 3.07
CA PRO A 172 -26.47 8.90 3.63
C PRO A 172 -26.59 8.77 5.15
N HIS A 173 -25.78 7.90 5.77
CA HIS A 173 -25.83 7.62 7.21
C HIS A 173 -24.86 8.48 8.03
N VAL A 174 -23.89 9.14 7.38
CA VAL A 174 -22.85 9.95 8.02
C VAL A 174 -22.84 11.41 7.56
N GLY A 175 -23.75 11.79 6.66
CA GLY A 175 -23.87 13.16 6.16
C GLY A 175 -22.71 13.56 5.25
N ALA A 176 -22.15 12.62 4.50
CA ALA A 176 -21.14 12.89 3.47
C ALA A 176 -21.81 13.08 2.10
N ASP A 177 -21.28 14.00 1.30
CA ASP A 177 -21.76 14.37 -0.05
C ASP A 177 -20.65 14.41 -1.11
#